data_AF-A0A7S1SXZ6-F1
#
_entry.id   AF-A0A7S1SXZ6-F1
#
_cell.length_a   1.000
_cell.length_b   1.000
_cell.length_c   1.000
_cell.angle_alpha   90.00
_cell.angle_beta   90.00
_cell.angle_gamma   90.00
#
_symmetry.space_group_name_H-M   'P 1'
#
loop_
_entity.id
_entity.type
_entity.pdbx_description
1 polymer ?
#
loop_
_entity_poly.entity_id
_entity_poly.type
_entity_poly.pdbx_seq_one_letter_code
_entity_poly.pdbx_strand_id
1 'polypeptide(L)'
;EISGSKQRQAPLGSPERQSLVDPRQVESFLDEIVMISQRSEEYNGFMLGKLRSVGGEVAGHAARENVFRGGQFNCTAREVTGYYITMEEYYVEEMVNKAIELDELTADQLVSSLVDDTFFIMQKCARRALATGSLQCCCALLTELNNILASGFRAAVAAKLANAGQRVMAAMPNDPLLDESGGGSQPHEAAVMVNNAETSGVYLHKLRQEIERAAMELFTGAAERERVKSCLADLSKTSSDFHTMAAKALEALAGAMFPRLCPALDEVAALTYQPSEAEYAAMEAEEAWTARLLLAMEARLAWLRPMLIPAAYDGLVAHLVDKVAARLEAIVSKKAFNQLGGLAMDRDVRTLVSHLAEL
;
A
#
# COMPACT_ATOMS: atom_id res chain seq x y z
N GLU A 1 -10.10 -37.33 -17.80
CA GLU A 1 -8.81 -36.64 -17.97
C GLU A 1 -9.09 -35.20 -18.40
N ILE A 2 -9.14 -34.28 -17.45
CA ILE A 2 -9.11 -32.84 -17.76
C ILE A 2 -7.72 -32.40 -17.30
N SER A 3 -6.78 -32.50 -18.23
CA SER A 3 -5.42 -32.03 -18.03
C SER A 3 -5.47 -30.51 -17.93
N GLY A 4 -5.38 -30.00 -16.71
CA GLY A 4 -5.28 -28.58 -16.41
C GLY A 4 -3.97 -28.01 -16.92
N SER A 5 -3.90 -27.68 -18.20
CA SER A 5 -3.03 -26.60 -18.62
C SER A 5 -3.65 -25.32 -18.06
N LYS A 6 -3.09 -24.81 -16.94
CA LYS A 6 -3.16 -23.38 -16.62
C LYS A 6 -2.58 -22.65 -17.83
N GLN A 7 -3.41 -22.37 -18.84
CA GLN A 7 -3.09 -21.36 -19.84
C GLN A 7 -2.68 -20.15 -19.04
N ARG A 8 -1.47 -19.64 -19.28
CA ARG A 8 -1.03 -18.38 -18.68
C ARG A 8 -2.06 -17.33 -19.09
N GLN A 9 -3.02 -17.07 -18.22
CA GLN A 9 -3.96 -15.98 -18.39
C GLN A 9 -3.14 -14.70 -18.50
N ALA A 10 -3.55 -13.82 -19.39
CA ALA A 10 -2.89 -12.53 -19.56
C ALA A 10 -2.81 -11.79 -18.21
N PRO A 11 -1.81 -10.93 -18.00
CA PRO A 11 -1.70 -10.13 -16.78
C PRO A 11 -3.02 -9.40 -16.46
N LEU A 12 -3.32 -9.17 -15.18
CA LEU A 12 -4.47 -8.33 -14.80
C LEU A 12 -4.34 -6.93 -15.43
N GLY A 13 -5.45 -6.41 -15.96
CA GLY A 13 -5.55 -5.18 -16.74
C GLY A 13 -5.30 -5.33 -18.24
N SER A 14 -5.16 -6.55 -18.77
CA SER A 14 -4.92 -6.76 -20.20
C SER A 14 -6.24 -6.81 -20.98
N PRO A 15 -6.40 -6.04 -22.08
CA PRO A 15 -7.64 -6.03 -22.87
C PRO A 15 -7.94 -7.36 -23.59
N GLU A 16 -6.98 -8.29 -23.60
CA GLU A 16 -7.13 -9.63 -24.18
C GLU A 16 -7.84 -10.62 -23.22
N ARG A 17 -8.08 -10.26 -21.95
CA ARG A 17 -8.91 -11.06 -21.04
C ARG A 17 -10.38 -10.89 -21.40
N GLN A 18 -10.91 -11.85 -22.17
CA GLN A 18 -12.35 -11.99 -22.36
C GLN A 18 -12.89 -13.10 -21.46
N SER A 19 -13.69 -12.72 -20.48
CA SER A 19 -14.41 -13.65 -19.60
C SER A 19 -15.53 -14.34 -20.38
N LEU A 20 -15.50 -15.67 -20.50
CA LEU A 20 -16.58 -16.46 -21.11
C LEU A 20 -17.89 -16.41 -20.31
N VAL A 21 -17.81 -16.13 -19.00
CA VAL A 21 -18.94 -16.05 -18.07
C VAL A 21 -18.94 -14.67 -17.42
N ASP A 22 -20.11 -14.04 -17.25
CA ASP A 22 -20.19 -12.77 -16.53
C ASP A 22 -20.00 -13.01 -15.02
N PRO A 23 -18.98 -12.40 -14.37
CA PRO A 23 -18.78 -12.48 -12.92
C PRO A 23 -20.02 -12.17 -12.09
N ARG A 24 -20.92 -11.31 -12.57
CA ARG A 24 -22.18 -10.98 -11.86
C ARG A 24 -23.14 -12.16 -11.75
N GLN A 25 -23.11 -13.08 -12.72
CA GLN A 25 -23.91 -14.30 -12.65
C GLN A 25 -23.31 -15.29 -11.64
N VAL A 26 -21.98 -15.32 -11.54
CA VAL A 26 -21.27 -16.14 -10.53
C VAL A 26 -21.61 -15.65 -9.13
N GLU A 27 -21.68 -14.33 -8.95
CA GLU A 27 -21.96 -13.68 -7.67
C GLU A 27 -23.25 -14.16 -7.00
N SER A 28 -24.35 -14.31 -7.74
CA SER A 28 -25.61 -14.77 -7.17
C SER A 28 -25.50 -16.19 -6.59
N PHE A 29 -24.74 -17.06 -7.25
CA PHE A 29 -24.53 -18.43 -6.77
C PHE A 29 -23.60 -18.47 -5.56
N LEU A 30 -22.62 -17.56 -5.48
CA LEU A 30 -21.70 -17.49 -4.34
C LEU A 30 -22.46 -17.23 -3.03
N ASP A 31 -23.40 -16.29 -3.02
CA ASP A 31 -24.17 -15.96 -1.82
C ASP A 31 -25.04 -17.15 -1.36
N GLU A 32 -25.67 -17.87 -2.29
CA GLU A 32 -26.43 -19.08 -1.98
C GLU A 32 -25.55 -20.20 -1.41
N ILE A 33 -24.39 -20.43 -2.01
CA ILE A 33 -23.46 -21.48 -1.55
C ILE A 33 -22.90 -21.13 -0.17
N VAL A 34 -22.52 -19.87 0.08
CA VAL A 34 -22.07 -19.41 1.40
C VAL A 34 -23.12 -19.68 2.46
N MET A 35 -24.39 -19.38 2.18
CA MET A 35 -25.49 -19.69 3.09
C MET A 35 -25.60 -21.19 3.38
N ILE A 36 -25.49 -22.05 2.35
CA ILE A 36 -25.53 -23.51 2.52
C ILE A 36 -24.35 -23.99 3.37
N SER A 37 -23.14 -23.49 3.11
CA SER A 37 -21.93 -23.83 3.88
C SER A 37 -22.07 -23.41 5.33
N GLN A 38 -22.52 -22.18 5.59
CA GLN A 38 -22.74 -21.67 6.95
C GLN A 38 -23.72 -22.56 7.73
N ARG A 39 -24.88 -22.87 7.14
CA ARG A 39 -25.88 -23.74 7.78
C ARG A 39 -25.37 -25.15 8.01
N SER A 40 -24.52 -25.66 7.11
CA SER A 40 -23.89 -26.96 7.26
C SER A 40 -22.93 -27.00 8.45
N GLU A 41 -22.13 -25.95 8.64
CA GLU A 41 -21.23 -25.83 9.79
C GLU A 41 -21.99 -25.64 11.11
N GLU A 42 -23.05 -24.82 11.12
CA GLU A 42 -23.93 -24.67 12.30
C GLU A 42 -24.57 -26.01 12.71
N TYR A 43 -25.09 -26.76 11.74
CA TYR A 43 -25.63 -28.10 11.96
C TYR A 43 -24.57 -29.05 12.51
N ASN A 44 -23.37 -29.06 11.93
CA ASN A 44 -22.27 -29.89 12.38
C ASN A 44 -21.86 -29.55 13.82
N GLY A 45 -21.71 -28.27 14.15
CA GLY A 45 -21.39 -27.80 15.49
C GLY A 45 -22.43 -28.24 16.51
N PHE A 46 -23.72 -28.09 16.18
CA PHE A 46 -24.83 -28.55 17.01
C PHE A 46 -24.81 -30.07 17.23
N MET A 47 -24.67 -30.85 16.16
CA MET A 47 -24.68 -32.32 16.23
C MET A 47 -23.48 -32.87 17.01
N LEU A 48 -22.29 -32.31 16.80
CA LEU A 48 -21.11 -32.64 17.59
C LEU A 48 -21.27 -32.24 19.06
N GLY A 49 -21.93 -31.12 19.34
CA GLY A 49 -22.32 -30.73 20.70
C GLY A 49 -23.25 -31.76 21.35
N LYS A 50 -24.26 -32.22 20.61
CA LYS A 50 -25.21 -33.25 21.09
C LYS A 50 -24.53 -34.60 21.30
N LEU A 51 -23.69 -35.05 20.37
CA LEU A 51 -22.92 -36.29 20.50
C LEU A 51 -22.06 -36.30 21.76
N ARG A 52 -21.43 -35.17 22.10
CA ARG A 52 -20.67 -34.99 23.34
C ARG A 52 -21.54 -35.01 24.60
N SER A 53 -22.78 -34.50 24.53
CA SER A 53 -23.70 -34.48 25.67
C SER A 53 -24.35 -35.83 25.99
N VAL A 54 -24.51 -36.70 24.98
CA VAL A 54 -25.24 -37.98 25.10
C VAL A 54 -24.31 -39.14 25.49
N GLY A 55 -23.01 -39.04 25.23
CA GLY A 55 -22.07 -40.10 25.55
C GLY A 55 -21.67 -40.13 27.02
N GLY A 56 -22.21 -41.10 27.76
CA GLY A 56 -21.59 -41.59 29.00
C GLY A 56 -20.36 -42.46 28.68
N GLU A 57 -19.34 -42.33 29.53
CA GLU A 57 -18.03 -43.00 29.51
C GLU A 57 -17.10 -42.72 28.29
N VAL A 58 -15.83 -42.51 28.63
CA VAL A 58 -14.79 -41.79 27.86
C VAL A 58 -14.29 -42.57 26.62
N ALA A 59 -14.57 -43.87 26.55
CA ALA A 59 -14.06 -44.75 25.49
C ALA A 59 -15.03 -44.80 24.28
N GLY A 60 -14.72 -44.04 23.22
CA GLY A 60 -15.42 -44.14 21.92
C GLY A 60 -16.02 -42.85 21.37
N HIS A 61 -15.94 -41.74 22.11
CA HIS A 61 -16.41 -40.41 21.66
C HIS A 61 -15.72 -39.95 20.38
N ALA A 62 -14.38 -39.98 20.37
CA ALA A 62 -13.59 -39.58 19.19
C ALA A 62 -13.91 -40.43 17.96
N ALA A 63 -14.17 -41.74 18.14
CA ALA A 63 -14.54 -42.62 17.03
C ALA A 63 -15.91 -42.25 16.44
N ARG A 64 -16.91 -41.95 17.29
CA ARG A 64 -18.24 -41.51 16.84
C ARG A 64 -18.20 -40.16 16.15
N GLU A 65 -17.43 -39.21 16.68
CA GLU A 65 -17.22 -37.91 16.02
C GLU A 65 -16.55 -38.08 14.66
N ASN A 66 -15.54 -38.94 14.55
CA ASN A 66 -14.88 -39.23 13.27
C ASN A 66 -15.82 -39.85 12.24
N VAL A 67 -16.68 -40.80 12.65
CA VAL A 67 -17.70 -41.37 11.77
C VAL A 67 -18.71 -40.31 11.32
N PHE A 68 -19.15 -39.43 12.22
CA PHE A 68 -20.05 -38.33 11.87
C PHE A 68 -19.42 -37.36 10.88
N ARG A 69 -18.18 -36.93 11.13
CA ARG A 69 -17.41 -36.04 10.23
C ARG A 69 -17.13 -36.69 8.87
N GLY A 70 -17.04 -38.02 8.83
CA GLY A 70 -16.88 -38.82 7.60
C GLY A 70 -18.20 -39.16 6.89
N GLY A 71 -19.35 -38.78 7.43
CA GLY A 71 -20.66 -39.08 6.84
C GLY A 71 -20.89 -38.37 5.51
N GLN A 72 -21.81 -38.92 4.70
CA GLN A 72 -22.10 -38.43 3.34
C GLN A 72 -22.46 -36.93 3.31
N PHE A 73 -23.23 -36.44 4.28
CA PHE A 73 -23.56 -35.02 4.41
C PHE A 73 -22.30 -34.14 4.48
N ASN A 74 -21.34 -34.52 5.32
CA ASN A 74 -20.09 -33.78 5.51
C ASN A 74 -19.16 -33.89 4.31
N CYS A 75 -19.22 -34.99 3.55
CA CYS A 75 -18.50 -35.10 2.29
C CYS A 75 -19.09 -34.14 1.25
N THR A 76 -20.39 -34.15 1.05
CA THR A 76 -21.07 -33.27 0.10
C THR A 76 -20.95 -31.78 0.47
N ALA A 77 -21.04 -31.43 1.76
CA ALA A 77 -20.83 -30.04 2.21
C ALA A 77 -19.40 -29.54 1.90
N ARG A 78 -18.40 -30.42 2.02
CA ARG A 78 -17.01 -30.11 1.63
C ARG A 78 -16.84 -29.99 0.11
N GLU A 79 -17.52 -30.82 -0.67
CA GLU A 79 -17.54 -30.70 -2.15
C GLU A 79 -18.15 -29.37 -2.59
N VAL A 80 -19.29 -28.98 -2.02
CA VAL A 80 -19.94 -27.68 -2.26
C VAL A 80 -19.01 -26.52 -1.91
N THR A 81 -18.32 -26.60 -0.77
CA THR A 81 -17.31 -25.61 -0.38
C THR A 81 -16.13 -25.58 -1.36
N GLY A 82 -15.74 -26.72 -1.94
CA GLY A 82 -14.74 -26.79 -2.99
C GLY A 82 -15.15 -26.02 -4.25
N TYR A 83 -16.41 -26.17 -4.70
CA TYR A 83 -16.94 -25.40 -5.82
C TYR A 83 -16.99 -23.90 -5.52
N TYR A 84 -17.40 -23.52 -4.31
CA TYR A 84 -17.38 -22.13 -3.86
C TYR A 84 -15.98 -21.52 -3.97
N ILE A 85 -14.94 -22.20 -3.48
CA ILE A 85 -13.56 -21.70 -3.58
C ILE A 85 -13.22 -21.38 -5.04
N THR A 86 -13.39 -22.34 -5.96
CA THR A 86 -13.08 -22.12 -7.38
C THR A 86 -13.89 -20.98 -8.01
N MET A 87 -15.16 -20.85 -7.67
CA MET A 87 -16.02 -19.78 -8.18
C MET A 87 -15.64 -18.41 -7.62
N GLU A 88 -15.31 -18.35 -6.33
CA GLU A 88 -14.92 -17.12 -5.65
C GLU A 88 -13.56 -16.64 -6.16
N GLU A 89 -12.59 -17.55 -6.35
CA GLU A 89 -11.28 -17.28 -6.97
C GLU A 89 -11.47 -16.63 -8.35
N TYR A 90 -12.29 -17.23 -9.21
CA TYR A 90 -12.62 -16.66 -10.52
C TYR A 90 -13.30 -15.29 -10.42
N TYR A 91 -14.29 -15.15 -9.53
CA TYR A 91 -15.02 -13.90 -9.35
C TYR A 91 -14.08 -12.76 -8.93
N VAL A 92 -13.24 -12.97 -7.92
CA VAL A 92 -12.37 -11.90 -7.42
C VAL A 92 -11.33 -11.49 -8.46
N GLU A 93 -10.77 -12.45 -9.19
CA GLU A 93 -9.77 -12.18 -10.20
C GLU A 93 -10.33 -11.31 -11.33
N GLU A 94 -11.51 -11.67 -11.86
CA GLU A 94 -12.14 -10.93 -12.95
C GLU A 94 -12.70 -9.58 -12.50
N MET A 95 -13.19 -9.46 -11.27
CA MET A 95 -13.68 -8.18 -10.76
C MET A 95 -12.53 -7.20 -10.51
N VAL A 96 -11.37 -7.66 -10.02
CA VAL A 96 -10.17 -6.84 -9.91
C VAL A 96 -9.63 -6.47 -11.28
N ASN A 97 -9.67 -7.40 -12.26
CA ASN A 97 -9.29 -7.09 -13.64
C ASN A 97 -10.13 -5.94 -14.20
N LYS A 98 -11.46 -6.01 -14.02
CA LYS A 98 -12.38 -4.94 -14.42
C LYS A 98 -12.13 -3.63 -13.68
N ALA A 99 -11.81 -3.66 -12.39
CA ALA A 99 -11.47 -2.45 -11.63
C ALA A 99 -10.19 -1.78 -12.16
N ILE A 100 -9.21 -2.56 -12.63
CA ILE A 100 -7.98 -2.04 -13.27
C ILE A 100 -8.28 -1.39 -14.63
N GLU A 101 -9.18 -2.01 -15.41
CA GLU A 101 -9.58 -1.52 -16.73
C GLU A 101 -10.46 -0.26 -16.67
N LEU A 102 -11.34 -0.19 -15.68
CA LEU A 102 -12.28 0.92 -15.44
C LEU A 102 -11.72 1.96 -14.46
N ASP A 103 -10.40 2.01 -14.29
CA ASP A 103 -9.77 2.99 -13.39
C ASP A 103 -10.09 4.42 -13.85
N GLU A 104 -10.80 5.15 -13.00
CA GLU A 104 -11.23 6.52 -13.25
C GLU A 104 -10.58 7.47 -12.23
N LEU A 105 -10.11 8.61 -12.74
CA LEU A 105 -9.61 9.71 -11.92
C LEU A 105 -10.49 10.94 -12.14
N THR A 106 -11.25 11.32 -11.11
CA THR A 106 -12.02 12.57 -11.11
C THR A 106 -11.09 13.75 -10.85
N ALA A 107 -11.40 14.91 -11.41
CA ALA A 107 -10.72 16.15 -11.05
C ALA A 107 -10.77 16.37 -9.52
N ASP A 108 -9.67 16.86 -8.95
CA ASP A 108 -9.49 17.15 -7.53
C ASP A 108 -9.34 15.93 -6.59
N GLN A 109 -9.38 14.69 -7.10
CA GLN A 109 -9.13 13.50 -6.28
C GLN A 109 -7.66 13.10 -6.23
N LEU A 110 -7.14 12.89 -5.03
CA LEU A 110 -5.75 12.47 -4.81
C LEU A 110 -5.51 10.97 -5.07
N VAL A 111 -6.57 10.17 -5.14
CA VAL A 111 -6.53 8.71 -5.32
C VAL A 111 -7.56 8.36 -6.39
N SER A 112 -7.23 7.43 -7.28
CA SER A 112 -8.17 7.00 -8.32
C SER A 112 -9.13 5.91 -7.82
N SER A 113 -10.23 5.69 -8.55
CA SER A 113 -11.26 4.72 -8.17
C SER A 113 -10.71 3.29 -8.03
N LEU A 114 -9.65 2.95 -8.76
CA LEU A 114 -8.95 1.67 -8.71
C LEU A 114 -8.72 1.14 -7.30
N VAL A 115 -8.25 2.00 -6.38
CA VAL A 115 -7.91 1.59 -5.02
C VAL A 115 -9.19 1.25 -4.25
N ASP A 116 -10.16 2.16 -4.23
CA ASP A 116 -11.43 1.94 -3.53
C ASP A 116 -12.17 0.71 -4.08
N ASP A 117 -12.28 0.58 -5.40
CA ASP A 117 -12.97 -0.53 -6.07
C ASP A 117 -12.31 -1.88 -5.76
N THR A 118 -10.98 -1.97 -5.89
CA THR A 118 -10.23 -3.19 -5.61
C THR A 118 -10.41 -3.63 -4.16
N PHE A 119 -10.23 -2.70 -3.21
CA PHE A 119 -10.33 -3.05 -1.79
C PHE A 119 -11.77 -3.32 -1.33
N PHE A 120 -12.77 -2.71 -1.98
CA PHE A 120 -14.17 -3.06 -1.77
C PHE A 120 -14.45 -4.50 -2.19
N ILE A 121 -13.98 -4.92 -3.37
CA ILE A 121 -14.10 -6.30 -3.85
C ILE A 121 -13.40 -7.27 -2.88
N MET A 122 -12.15 -6.96 -2.50
CA MET A 122 -11.37 -7.78 -1.58
C MET A 122 -12.06 -7.96 -0.22
N GLN A 123 -12.59 -6.87 0.35
CA GLN A 123 -13.32 -6.91 1.60
C GLN A 123 -14.59 -7.76 1.49
N LYS A 124 -15.33 -7.63 0.39
CA LYS A 124 -16.52 -8.44 0.13
C LYS A 124 -16.19 -9.94 0.08
N CYS A 125 -15.20 -10.33 -0.69
CA CYS A 125 -14.78 -11.72 -0.83
C CYS A 125 -14.23 -12.29 0.50
N ALA A 126 -13.45 -11.52 1.24
CA ALA A 126 -12.94 -11.94 2.55
C ALA A 126 -14.07 -12.16 3.57
N ARG A 127 -15.09 -11.28 3.59
CA ARG A 127 -16.26 -11.44 4.46
C ARG A 127 -17.09 -12.67 4.08
N ARG A 128 -17.29 -12.93 2.79
CA ARG A 128 -17.95 -14.16 2.32
C ARG A 128 -17.18 -15.41 2.71
N ALA A 129 -15.85 -15.40 2.55
CA ALA A 129 -14.99 -16.50 2.96
C ALA A 129 -15.16 -16.83 4.45
N LEU A 130 -15.15 -15.81 5.32
CA LEU A 130 -15.40 -15.97 6.75
C LEU A 130 -16.82 -16.47 7.04
N ALA A 131 -17.83 -15.97 6.32
CA ALA A 131 -19.22 -16.39 6.51
C ALA A 131 -19.45 -17.88 6.24
N THR A 132 -18.59 -18.55 5.45
CA THR A 132 -18.66 -20.01 5.26
C THR A 132 -18.47 -20.80 6.56
N GLY A 133 -17.83 -20.22 7.58
CA GLY A 133 -17.48 -20.91 8.83
C GLY A 133 -16.36 -21.94 8.70
N SER A 134 -15.87 -22.21 7.49
CA SER A 134 -14.86 -23.25 7.23
C SER A 134 -13.46 -22.66 7.26
N LEU A 135 -12.64 -23.09 8.22
CA LEU A 135 -11.24 -22.66 8.33
C LEU A 135 -10.45 -22.94 7.04
N GLN A 136 -10.67 -24.10 6.42
CA GLN A 136 -9.97 -24.49 5.20
C GLN A 136 -10.32 -23.55 4.04
N CYS A 137 -11.60 -23.19 3.91
CA CYS A 137 -12.07 -22.24 2.91
C CYS A 137 -11.50 -20.84 3.17
N CYS A 138 -11.54 -20.38 4.42
CA CYS A 138 -10.98 -19.09 4.82
C CYS A 138 -9.49 -19.00 4.47
N CYS A 139 -8.69 -19.99 4.88
CA CYS A 139 -7.26 -19.98 4.59
C CYS A 139 -6.96 -20.00 3.09
N ALA A 140 -7.69 -20.81 2.31
CA ALA A 140 -7.51 -20.89 0.87
C ALA A 140 -7.80 -19.54 0.20
N LEU A 141 -8.96 -18.94 0.48
CA LEU A 141 -9.34 -17.67 -0.12
C LEU A 141 -8.50 -16.50 0.37
N LEU A 142 -8.16 -16.42 1.65
CA LEU A 142 -7.27 -15.36 2.14
C LEU A 142 -5.89 -15.41 1.47
N THR A 143 -5.38 -16.62 1.23
CA THR A 143 -4.13 -16.81 0.47
C THR A 143 -4.30 -16.34 -0.97
N GLU A 144 -5.43 -16.64 -1.62
CA GLU A 144 -5.66 -16.21 -3.00
C GLU A 144 -5.86 -14.70 -3.12
N LEU A 145 -6.62 -14.07 -2.21
CA LEU A 145 -6.75 -12.62 -2.15
C LEU A 145 -5.37 -11.96 -2.03
N ASN A 146 -4.49 -12.52 -1.18
CA ASN A 146 -3.12 -12.06 -1.10
C ASN A 146 -2.34 -12.26 -2.40
N ASN A 147 -2.48 -13.41 -3.08
CA ASN A 147 -1.81 -13.69 -4.35
C ASN A 147 -2.21 -12.66 -5.41
N ILE A 148 -3.50 -12.34 -5.54
CA ILE A 148 -4.01 -11.35 -6.50
C ILE A 148 -3.42 -9.97 -6.20
N LEU A 149 -3.39 -9.57 -4.92
CA LEU A 149 -2.82 -8.30 -4.48
C LEU A 149 -1.30 -8.23 -4.71
N ALA A 150 -0.56 -9.27 -4.31
CA ALA A 150 0.90 -9.34 -4.36
C ALA A 150 1.45 -9.53 -5.78
N SER A 151 0.65 -10.06 -6.69
CA SER A 151 1.04 -10.31 -8.09
C SER A 151 0.40 -9.31 -9.05
N GLY A 152 -0.82 -9.56 -9.49
CA GLY A 152 -1.44 -8.84 -10.59
C GLY A 152 -1.79 -7.40 -10.26
N PHE A 153 -2.38 -7.13 -9.09
CA PHE A 153 -2.70 -5.76 -8.69
C PHE A 153 -1.42 -4.93 -8.46
N ARG A 154 -0.45 -5.48 -7.72
CA ARG A 154 0.86 -4.81 -7.53
C ARG A 154 1.57 -4.55 -8.86
N ALA A 155 1.51 -5.48 -9.81
CA ALA A 155 2.08 -5.27 -11.14
C ALA A 155 1.39 -4.14 -11.92
N ALA A 156 0.05 -4.07 -11.85
CA ALA A 156 -0.71 -2.98 -12.47
C ALA A 156 -0.36 -1.61 -11.86
N VAL A 157 -0.32 -1.51 -10.52
CA VAL A 157 0.08 -0.27 -9.82
C VAL A 157 1.54 0.09 -10.17
N ALA A 158 2.45 -0.88 -10.15
CA ALA A 158 3.86 -0.66 -10.49
C ALA A 158 4.05 -0.16 -11.94
N ALA A 159 3.29 -0.71 -12.88
CA ALA A 159 3.33 -0.28 -14.28
C ALA A 159 2.90 1.18 -14.44
N LYS A 160 1.82 1.60 -13.76
CA LYS A 160 1.38 3.00 -13.76
C LYS A 160 2.35 3.94 -13.03
N LEU A 161 3.04 3.43 -12.01
CA LEU A 161 4.01 4.18 -11.21
C LEU A 161 5.36 4.40 -11.91
N ALA A 162 5.79 3.49 -12.80
CA ALA A 162 7.14 3.45 -13.36
C ALA A 162 7.63 4.79 -13.96
N ASN A 163 6.73 5.56 -14.59
CA ASN A 163 7.05 6.85 -15.21
C ASN A 163 6.43 8.05 -14.47
N ALA A 164 5.81 7.83 -13.31
CA ALA A 164 5.10 8.87 -12.56
C ALA A 164 6.04 10.02 -12.14
N GLY A 165 7.16 9.71 -11.48
CA GLY A 165 8.12 10.71 -11.03
C GLY A 165 8.70 11.55 -12.17
N GLN A 166 8.99 10.92 -13.32
CA GLN A 166 9.49 11.63 -14.50
C GLN A 166 8.45 12.59 -15.09
N ARG A 167 7.18 12.17 -15.16
CA ARG A 167 6.07 13.03 -15.61
C ARG A 167 5.86 14.23 -14.68
N VAL A 168 5.89 13.99 -13.37
CA VAL A 168 5.81 15.07 -12.36
C VAL A 168 6.96 16.06 -12.54
N MET A 169 8.20 15.57 -12.68
CA MET A 169 9.38 16.42 -12.86
C MET A 169 9.38 17.21 -14.17
N ALA A 170 8.87 16.63 -15.25
CA ALA A 170 8.77 17.30 -16.55
C ALA A 170 7.74 18.45 -16.53
N ALA A 171 6.68 18.32 -15.74
CA ALA A 171 5.65 19.34 -15.57
C ALA A 171 5.97 20.37 -14.47
N MET A 172 6.96 20.09 -13.62
CA MET A 172 7.33 20.99 -12.52
C MET A 172 7.98 22.28 -13.05
N PRO A 173 7.42 23.47 -12.75
CA PRO A 173 7.99 24.76 -13.11
C PRO A 173 9.46 24.91 -12.69
N ASN A 174 10.24 25.61 -13.51
CA ASN A 174 11.59 26.01 -13.12
C ASN A 174 11.55 27.09 -12.03
N ASP A 175 10.60 28.00 -12.15
CA ASP A 175 10.25 29.00 -11.13
C ASP A 175 8.76 28.90 -10.80
N PRO A 176 8.39 28.24 -9.68
CA PRO A 176 6.99 28.06 -9.26
C PRO A 176 6.26 29.38 -8.97
N LEU A 177 6.98 30.50 -8.82
CA LEU A 177 6.39 31.82 -8.53
C LEU A 177 6.02 32.60 -9.80
N LEU A 178 6.52 32.20 -10.98
CA LEU A 178 6.42 32.99 -12.22
C LEU A 178 5.75 32.25 -13.38
N ASP A 179 5.61 30.93 -13.31
CA ASP A 179 5.15 30.11 -14.44
C ASP A 179 3.78 29.46 -14.13
N GLU A 180 2.71 30.13 -14.56
CA GLU A 180 1.33 29.60 -14.50
C GLU A 180 1.02 28.62 -15.65
N SER A 181 1.93 28.48 -16.62
CA SER A 181 1.74 27.68 -17.84
C SER A 181 2.13 26.21 -17.60
N GLY A 182 1.25 25.47 -16.91
CA GLY A 182 1.38 24.01 -16.75
C GLY A 182 1.40 23.28 -18.10
N GLY A 183 2.59 22.86 -18.55
CA GLY A 183 2.78 22.18 -19.83
C GLY A 183 2.21 20.75 -19.87
N GLY A 184 1.32 20.50 -20.83
CA GLY A 184 1.16 19.27 -21.64
C GLY A 184 0.83 17.91 -21.00
N SER A 185 1.10 17.67 -19.71
CA SER A 185 0.89 16.41 -18.99
C SER A 185 0.28 16.75 -17.64
N GLN A 186 -0.89 16.22 -17.28
CA GLN A 186 -1.53 16.50 -15.99
C GLN A 186 -0.64 16.00 -14.84
N PRO A 187 0.14 16.87 -14.14
CA PRO A 187 1.06 16.45 -13.08
C PRO A 187 0.31 15.74 -11.95
N HIS A 188 -0.95 16.12 -11.77
CA HIS A 188 -1.91 15.52 -10.86
C HIS A 188 -2.08 14.01 -11.10
N GLU A 189 -2.35 13.57 -12.32
CA GLU A 189 -2.53 12.15 -12.63
C GLU A 189 -1.27 11.33 -12.31
N ALA A 190 -0.09 11.89 -12.57
CA ALA A 190 1.17 11.23 -12.23
C ALA A 190 1.40 11.15 -10.71
N ALA A 191 1.08 12.21 -9.96
CA ALA A 191 1.15 12.22 -8.50
C ALA A 191 0.15 11.23 -7.86
N VAL A 192 -1.05 11.12 -8.41
CA VAL A 192 -2.07 10.14 -8.00
C VAL A 192 -1.55 8.71 -8.04
N MET A 193 -0.67 8.35 -8.98
CA MET A 193 -0.11 6.99 -9.01
C MET A 193 0.74 6.66 -7.77
N VAL A 194 1.43 7.65 -7.21
CA VAL A 194 2.18 7.50 -5.95
C VAL A 194 1.21 7.36 -4.78
N ASN A 195 0.17 8.21 -4.74
CA ASN A 195 -0.87 8.15 -3.72
C ASN A 195 -1.63 6.81 -3.75
N ASN A 196 -1.88 6.25 -4.93
CA ASN A 196 -2.53 4.95 -5.09
C ASN A 196 -1.70 3.83 -4.47
N ALA A 197 -0.38 3.83 -4.67
CA ALA A 197 0.51 2.86 -4.06
C ALA A 197 0.51 2.95 -2.52
N GLU A 198 0.62 4.16 -1.98
CA GLU A 198 0.63 4.39 -0.53
C GLU A 198 -0.73 4.05 0.10
N THR A 199 -1.83 4.51 -0.50
CA THR A 199 -3.20 4.23 -0.04
C THR A 199 -3.50 2.73 -0.09
N SER A 200 -3.00 2.02 -1.11
CA SER A 200 -3.14 0.56 -1.19
C SER A 200 -2.47 -0.15 0.00
N GLY A 201 -1.29 0.32 0.44
CA GLY A 201 -0.62 -0.19 1.64
C GLY A 201 -1.49 -0.02 2.90
N VAL A 202 -2.07 1.18 3.08
CA VAL A 202 -2.97 1.51 4.20
C VAL A 202 -4.24 0.67 4.19
N TYR A 203 -4.89 0.55 3.03
CA TYR A 203 -6.14 -0.20 2.89
C TYR A 203 -5.94 -1.69 3.12
N LEU A 204 -4.83 -2.25 2.62
CA LEU A 204 -4.47 -3.64 2.86
C LEU A 204 -4.22 -3.91 4.34
N HIS A 205 -3.55 -2.99 5.04
CA HIS A 205 -3.36 -3.09 6.48
C HIS A 205 -4.71 -3.10 7.24
N LYS A 206 -5.60 -2.16 6.90
CA LYS A 206 -6.95 -2.08 7.49
C LYS A 206 -7.78 -3.34 7.21
N LEU A 207 -7.76 -3.83 5.97
CA LEU A 207 -8.43 -5.06 5.57
C LEU A 207 -7.94 -6.26 6.39
N ARG A 208 -6.62 -6.41 6.55
CA ARG A 208 -6.04 -7.48 7.38
C ARG A 208 -6.50 -7.38 8.84
N GLN A 209 -6.52 -6.18 9.44
CA GLN A 209 -6.99 -5.99 10.82
C GLN A 209 -8.47 -6.36 10.97
N GLU A 210 -9.30 -5.98 9.99
CA GLU A 210 -10.72 -6.28 9.97
C GLU A 210 -10.98 -7.79 9.89
N ILE A 211 -10.29 -8.48 8.97
CA ILE A 211 -10.38 -9.94 8.80
C ILE A 211 -9.90 -10.64 10.06
N GLU A 212 -8.79 -10.19 10.65
CA GLU A 212 -8.27 -10.79 11.88
C GLU A 212 -9.29 -10.72 13.00
N ARG A 213 -9.86 -9.53 13.23
CA ARG A 213 -10.89 -9.35 14.27
C ARG A 213 -12.06 -10.30 14.06
N ALA A 214 -12.62 -10.33 12.85
CA ALA A 214 -13.75 -11.20 12.53
C ALA A 214 -13.41 -12.69 12.67
N ALA A 215 -12.21 -13.10 12.25
CA ALA A 215 -11.75 -14.48 12.36
C ALA A 215 -11.49 -14.89 13.82
N MET A 216 -11.00 -13.99 14.68
CA MET A 216 -10.79 -14.29 16.10
C MET A 216 -12.11 -14.47 16.87
N GLU A 217 -13.17 -13.79 16.42
CA GLU A 217 -14.54 -13.97 16.93
C GLU A 217 -15.14 -15.30 16.45
N LEU A 218 -14.92 -15.65 15.18
CA LEU A 218 -15.46 -16.87 14.57
C LEU A 218 -14.76 -18.15 15.05
N PHE A 219 -13.43 -18.18 15.03
CA PHE A 219 -12.64 -19.35 15.39
C PHE A 219 -12.18 -19.24 16.84
N THR A 220 -12.52 -20.23 17.66
CA THR A 220 -12.18 -20.24 19.09
C THR A 220 -10.94 -21.11 19.39
N GLY A 221 -10.62 -22.06 18.51
CA GLY A 221 -9.48 -22.95 18.67
C GLY A 221 -8.14 -22.22 18.52
N ALA A 222 -7.21 -22.46 19.43
CA ALA A 222 -5.87 -21.85 19.38
C ALA A 222 -5.13 -22.17 18.06
N ALA A 223 -5.19 -23.44 17.62
CA ALA A 223 -4.57 -23.87 16.36
C ALA A 223 -5.25 -23.24 15.12
N GLU A 224 -6.57 -23.03 15.18
CA GLU A 224 -7.33 -22.41 14.08
C GLU A 224 -6.96 -20.93 13.94
N ARG A 225 -6.94 -20.21 15.07
CA ARG A 225 -6.52 -18.81 15.14
C ARG A 225 -5.09 -18.62 14.63
N GLU A 226 -4.17 -19.51 15.01
CA GLU A 226 -2.78 -19.44 14.56
C GLU A 226 -2.65 -19.66 13.06
N ARG A 227 -3.43 -20.59 12.51
CA ARG A 227 -3.46 -20.84 11.07
C ARG A 227 -3.99 -19.64 10.28
N VAL A 228 -5.04 -18.97 10.77
CA VAL A 228 -5.52 -17.73 10.16
C VAL A 228 -4.47 -16.63 10.25
N LYS A 229 -3.85 -16.43 11.42
CA LYS A 229 -2.78 -15.44 11.59
C LYS A 229 -1.63 -15.66 10.63
N SER A 230 -1.25 -16.91 10.38
CA SER A 230 -0.24 -17.25 9.38
C SER A 230 -0.62 -16.75 7.98
N CYS A 231 -1.87 -16.93 7.54
CA CYS A 231 -2.33 -16.40 6.25
C CYS A 231 -2.33 -14.86 6.23
N LEU A 232 -2.66 -14.21 7.35
CA LEU A 232 -2.69 -12.75 7.46
C LEU A 232 -1.30 -12.11 7.53
N ALA A 233 -0.27 -12.88 7.90
CA ALA A 233 1.11 -12.41 7.88
C ALA A 233 1.57 -12.07 6.45
N ASP A 234 1.12 -12.84 5.45
CA ASP A 234 1.45 -12.57 4.05
C ASP A 234 0.81 -11.27 3.55
N LEU A 235 -0.45 -10.99 3.93
CA LEU A 235 -1.10 -9.69 3.65
C LEU A 235 -0.33 -8.53 4.29
N SER A 236 0.24 -8.73 5.49
CA SER A 236 1.05 -7.71 6.17
C SER A 236 2.34 -7.44 5.39
N LYS A 237 2.97 -8.48 4.84
CA LYS A 237 4.12 -8.32 3.95
C LYS A 237 3.75 -7.56 2.68
N THR A 238 2.65 -7.93 2.02
CA THR A 238 2.20 -7.26 0.80
C THR A 238 1.84 -5.80 1.05
N SER A 239 1.26 -5.46 2.22
CA SER A 239 1.06 -4.06 2.65
C SER A 239 2.39 -3.29 2.71
N SER A 240 3.42 -3.86 3.35
CA SER A 240 4.76 -3.28 3.39
C SER A 240 5.41 -3.14 2.02
N ASP A 241 5.15 -4.06 1.10
CA ASP A 241 5.66 -3.99 -0.28
C ASP A 241 5.06 -2.78 -1.04
N PHE A 242 3.78 -2.45 -0.81
CA PHE A 242 3.14 -1.25 -1.38
C PHE A 242 3.73 0.04 -0.80
N HIS A 243 3.90 0.14 0.52
CA HIS A 243 4.58 1.28 1.15
C HIS A 243 6.02 1.44 0.64
N THR A 244 6.76 0.34 0.51
CA THR A 244 8.12 0.35 -0.04
C THR A 244 8.14 0.84 -1.49
N MET A 245 7.14 0.45 -2.29
CA MET A 245 7.00 0.88 -3.67
C MET A 245 6.72 2.39 -3.78
N ALA A 246 5.82 2.92 -2.93
CA ALA A 246 5.55 4.35 -2.85
C ALA A 246 6.80 5.13 -2.39
N ALA A 247 7.46 4.69 -1.33
CA ALA A 247 8.68 5.30 -0.80
C ALA A 247 9.80 5.38 -1.86
N LYS A 248 10.03 4.30 -2.63
CA LYS A 248 11.00 4.32 -3.74
C LYS A 248 10.66 5.34 -4.83
N ALA A 249 9.38 5.50 -5.15
CA ALA A 249 8.95 6.50 -6.13
C ALA A 249 9.16 7.93 -5.61
N LEU A 250 8.86 8.17 -4.34
CA LEU A 250 9.11 9.46 -3.66
C LEU A 250 10.60 9.77 -3.55
N GLU A 251 11.43 8.77 -3.22
CA GLU A 251 12.89 8.92 -3.17
C GLU A 251 13.46 9.29 -4.55
N ALA A 252 12.97 8.63 -5.61
CA ALA A 252 13.35 8.94 -6.98
C ALA A 252 12.93 10.36 -7.40
N LEU A 253 11.72 10.79 -7.02
CA LEU A 253 11.23 12.14 -7.23
C LEU A 253 12.10 13.17 -6.50
N ALA A 254 12.37 12.97 -5.21
CA ALA A 254 13.28 13.81 -4.43
C ALA A 254 14.69 13.88 -5.07
N GLY A 255 15.19 12.74 -5.57
CA GLY A 255 16.47 12.65 -6.27
C GLY A 255 16.49 13.47 -7.56
N ALA A 256 15.37 13.53 -8.28
CA ALA A 256 15.23 14.35 -9.48
C ALA A 256 15.02 15.85 -9.17
N MET A 257 14.42 16.18 -8.03
CA MET A 257 14.28 17.56 -7.54
C MET A 257 15.63 18.12 -7.05
N PHE A 258 16.45 17.28 -6.42
CA PHE A 258 17.68 17.69 -5.74
C PHE A 258 18.67 18.52 -6.58
N PRO A 259 18.95 18.21 -7.87
CA PRO A 259 19.80 19.05 -8.72
C PRO A 259 19.36 20.51 -8.82
N ARG A 260 18.05 20.79 -8.69
CA ARG A 260 17.52 22.16 -8.71
C ARG A 260 17.78 22.93 -7.41
N LEU A 261 18.21 22.24 -6.35
CA LEU A 261 18.62 22.82 -5.06
C LEU A 261 20.14 23.01 -4.94
N CYS A 262 20.92 22.31 -5.77
CA CYS A 262 22.39 22.40 -5.76
C CYS A 262 22.93 23.83 -5.87
N PRO A 263 22.39 24.75 -6.70
CA PRO A 263 22.92 26.11 -6.77
C PRO A 263 22.95 26.84 -5.42
N ALA A 264 21.88 26.71 -4.62
CA ALA A 264 21.82 27.30 -3.28
C ALA A 264 22.79 26.61 -2.30
N LEU A 265 23.01 25.30 -2.47
CA LEU A 265 23.96 24.53 -1.65
C LEU A 265 25.42 24.80 -2.02
N ASP A 266 25.72 25.12 -3.28
CA ASP A 266 27.06 25.42 -3.75
C ASP A 266 27.55 26.78 -3.24
N GLU A 267 26.65 27.70 -2.85
CA GLU A 267 27.00 28.92 -2.11
C GLU A 267 27.73 28.59 -0.81
N VAL A 268 27.29 27.55 -0.09
CA VAL A 268 27.96 27.07 1.13
C VAL A 268 29.38 26.66 0.82
N ALA A 269 29.62 26.02 -0.32
CA ALA A 269 30.96 25.62 -0.72
C ALA A 269 31.90 26.83 -0.89
N ALA A 270 31.39 27.98 -1.34
CA ALA A 270 32.16 29.22 -1.48
C ALA A 270 32.40 29.98 -0.16
N LEU A 271 31.56 29.78 0.87
CA LEU A 271 31.69 30.46 2.16
C LEU A 271 32.95 30.03 2.94
N THR A 272 33.58 30.99 3.63
CA THR A 272 34.63 30.70 4.62
C THR A 272 34.04 30.62 6.03
N TYR A 273 34.39 29.57 6.79
CA TYR A 273 34.08 29.47 8.22
C TYR A 273 35.30 29.85 9.08
N GLN A 274 36.14 30.74 8.57
CA GLN A 274 37.22 31.38 9.32
C GLN A 274 37.13 32.92 9.27
N PRO A 275 35.96 33.52 9.60
CA PRO A 275 35.81 34.97 9.52
C PRO A 275 36.59 35.67 10.64
N SER A 276 37.07 36.87 10.34
CA SER A 276 37.40 37.90 11.31
C SER A 276 36.14 38.49 11.95
N GLU A 277 36.27 39.28 13.02
CA GLU A 277 35.13 39.92 13.68
C GLU A 277 34.33 40.84 12.73
N ALA A 278 35.03 41.57 11.86
CA ALA A 278 34.40 42.46 10.88
C ALA A 278 33.64 41.66 9.79
N GLU A 279 34.21 40.56 9.33
CA GLU A 279 33.56 39.66 8.35
C GLU A 279 32.36 38.93 8.97
N TYR A 280 32.46 38.51 10.24
CA TYR A 280 31.35 37.87 10.95
C TYR A 280 30.16 38.83 11.09
N ALA A 281 30.41 40.10 11.45
CA ALA A 281 29.35 41.12 11.51
C ALA A 281 28.71 41.37 10.13
N ALA A 282 29.48 41.33 9.05
CA ALA A 282 28.94 41.43 7.68
C ALA A 282 28.08 40.20 7.31
N MET A 283 28.49 39.00 7.70
CA MET A 283 27.73 37.75 7.50
C MET A 283 26.41 37.72 8.30
N GLU A 284 26.25 38.53 9.34
CA GLU A 284 24.96 38.71 10.03
C GLU A 284 24.03 39.69 9.32
N ALA A 285 24.58 40.61 8.54
CA ALA A 285 23.82 41.63 7.82
C ALA A 285 23.35 41.16 6.43
N GLU A 286 24.06 40.21 5.81
CA GLU A 286 23.70 39.64 4.51
C GLU A 286 22.61 38.56 4.61
N GLU A 287 21.81 38.40 3.55
CA GLU A 287 20.80 37.34 3.46
C GLU A 287 21.47 35.96 3.41
N ALA A 288 21.24 35.15 4.44
CA ALA A 288 21.87 33.86 4.61
C ALA A 288 21.50 32.89 3.48
N TRP A 289 22.47 32.09 3.03
CA TRP A 289 22.27 31.00 2.06
C TRP A 289 21.16 30.02 2.50
N THR A 290 20.93 29.89 3.82
CA THR A 290 19.86 29.08 4.40
C THR A 290 18.48 29.56 3.96
N ALA A 291 18.25 30.88 3.89
CA ALA A 291 16.98 31.46 3.44
C ALA A 291 16.72 31.14 1.96
N ARG A 292 17.74 31.27 1.09
CA ARG A 292 17.63 30.92 -0.34
C ARG A 292 17.35 29.43 -0.56
N LEU A 293 18.03 28.57 0.20
CA LEU A 293 17.79 27.13 0.16
C LEU A 293 16.35 26.78 0.59
N LEU A 294 15.90 27.33 1.73
CA LEU A 294 14.57 27.08 2.27
C LEU A 294 13.49 27.55 1.30
N LEU A 295 13.61 28.77 0.76
CA LEU A 295 12.69 29.31 -0.25
C LEU A 295 12.62 28.41 -1.50
N ALA A 296 13.78 27.92 -1.96
CA ALA A 296 13.84 27.00 -3.09
C ALA A 296 13.16 25.66 -2.80
N MET A 297 13.31 25.12 -1.59
CA MET A 297 12.64 23.89 -1.17
C MET A 297 11.11 24.11 -1.07
N GLU A 298 10.69 25.15 -0.36
CA GLU A 298 9.28 25.51 -0.14
C GLU A 298 8.54 25.69 -1.45
N ALA A 299 9.08 26.47 -2.40
CA ALA A 299 8.42 26.72 -3.68
C ALA A 299 8.14 25.42 -4.44
N ARG A 300 9.05 24.45 -4.38
CA ARG A 300 8.91 23.16 -5.07
C ARG A 300 7.98 22.19 -4.34
N LEU A 301 8.04 22.16 -3.01
CA LEU A 301 7.17 21.32 -2.18
C LEU A 301 5.73 21.84 -2.19
N ALA A 302 5.52 23.15 -2.13
CA ALA A 302 4.21 23.79 -2.18
C ALA A 302 3.46 23.47 -3.48
N TRP A 303 4.17 23.37 -4.61
CA TRP A 303 3.58 22.96 -5.89
C TRP A 303 3.05 21.52 -5.84
N LEU A 304 3.73 20.61 -5.14
CA LEU A 304 3.33 19.19 -5.02
C LEU A 304 2.28 18.94 -3.93
N ARG A 305 2.23 19.79 -2.90
CA ARG A 305 1.33 19.67 -1.74
C ARG A 305 -0.15 19.40 -2.10
N PRO A 306 -0.77 20.10 -3.06
CA PRO A 306 -2.17 19.84 -3.41
C PRO A 306 -2.39 18.54 -4.21
N MET A 307 -1.34 17.84 -4.64
CA MET A 307 -1.43 16.63 -5.46
C MET A 307 -1.04 15.35 -4.72
N LEU A 308 -0.50 15.45 -3.51
CA LEU A 308 -0.05 14.32 -2.70
C LEU A 308 -0.95 14.16 -1.48
N ILE A 309 -1.19 12.90 -1.09
CA ILE A 309 -1.77 12.63 0.22
C ILE A 309 -0.76 12.97 1.33
N PRO A 310 -1.19 13.29 2.56
CA PRO A 310 -0.29 13.73 3.64
C PRO A 310 0.91 12.81 3.87
N ALA A 311 0.67 11.49 3.97
CA ALA A 311 1.75 10.51 4.17
C ALA A 311 2.79 10.50 3.03
N ALA A 312 2.35 10.68 1.78
CA ALA A 312 3.25 10.73 0.63
C ALA A 312 4.03 12.06 0.58
N TYR A 313 3.38 13.17 0.96
CA TYR A 313 4.04 14.47 1.08
C TYR A 313 5.12 14.44 2.17
N ASP A 314 4.79 13.95 3.37
CA ASP A 314 5.75 13.84 4.49
C ASP A 314 6.95 12.96 4.09
N GLY A 315 6.70 11.84 3.40
CA GLY A 315 7.75 10.97 2.86
C GLY A 315 8.63 11.66 1.83
N LEU A 316 8.06 12.50 0.96
CA LEU A 316 8.82 13.29 0.00
C LEU A 316 9.72 14.30 0.70
N VAL A 317 9.18 15.04 1.68
CA VAL A 317 9.92 16.04 2.46
C VAL A 317 11.10 15.36 3.15
N ALA A 318 10.88 14.23 3.84
CA ALA A 318 11.93 13.48 4.50
C ALA A 318 13.06 13.09 3.53
N HIS A 319 12.73 12.49 2.38
CA HIS A 319 13.73 12.11 1.38
C HIS A 319 14.49 13.31 0.78
N LEU A 320 13.84 14.46 0.61
CA LEU A 320 14.49 15.66 0.12
C LEU A 320 15.43 16.25 1.16
N VAL A 321 15.00 16.32 2.42
CA VAL A 321 15.81 16.76 3.56
C VAL A 321 17.04 15.87 3.74
N ASP A 322 16.90 14.54 3.67
CA ASP A 322 18.02 13.61 3.75
C ASP A 322 19.11 13.89 2.69
N LYS A 323 18.69 14.19 1.45
CA LYS A 323 19.62 14.51 0.35
C LYS A 323 20.32 15.84 0.56
N VAL A 324 19.58 16.85 1.02
CA VAL A 324 20.12 18.17 1.38
C VAL A 324 21.13 18.05 2.53
N ALA A 325 20.77 17.34 3.60
CA ALA A 325 21.63 17.09 4.74
C ALA A 325 22.93 16.38 4.33
N ALA A 326 22.83 15.28 3.56
CA ALA A 326 23.99 14.54 3.08
C ALA A 326 24.94 15.42 2.22
N ARG A 327 24.41 16.32 1.39
CA ARG A 327 25.22 17.26 0.61
C ARG A 327 25.89 18.30 1.50
N LEU A 328 25.16 18.86 2.45
CA LEU A 328 25.70 19.84 3.41
C LEU A 328 26.83 19.22 4.24
N GLU A 329 26.64 18.01 4.78
CA GLU A 329 27.68 17.25 5.49
C GLU A 329 28.94 17.05 4.64
N ALA A 330 28.76 16.69 3.36
CA ALA A 330 29.88 16.50 2.44
C ALA A 330 30.64 17.80 2.09
N ILE A 331 29.97 18.96 2.12
CA ILE A 331 30.60 20.28 1.93
C ILE A 331 31.30 20.71 3.22
N VAL A 332 30.59 20.67 4.34
CA VAL A 332 31.03 21.16 5.66
C VAL A 332 32.21 20.37 6.19
N SER A 333 32.23 19.05 6.00
CA SER A 333 33.34 18.17 6.44
C SER A 333 34.70 18.51 5.81
N LYS A 334 34.71 19.27 4.71
CA LYS A 334 35.94 19.70 4.02
C LYS A 334 36.40 21.10 4.43
N LYS A 335 35.66 21.79 5.31
CA LYS A 335 35.95 23.16 5.71
C LYS A 335 36.73 23.21 7.02
N ALA A 336 37.54 24.26 7.17
CA ALA A 336 38.21 24.59 8.42
C ALA A 336 37.38 25.63 9.19
N PHE A 337 37.42 25.55 10.52
CA PHE A 337 36.60 26.36 11.41
C PHE A 337 37.46 27.12 12.42
N ASN A 338 37.14 28.39 12.66
CA ASN A 338 37.52 29.11 13.87
C ASN A 338 36.30 29.25 14.81
N GLN A 339 36.46 29.88 15.97
CA GLN A 339 35.37 30.02 16.95
C GLN A 339 34.14 30.75 16.37
N LEU A 340 34.35 31.85 15.64
CA LEU A 340 33.27 32.64 15.02
C LEU A 340 32.57 31.87 13.90
N GLY A 341 33.32 31.13 13.08
CA GLY A 341 32.75 30.25 12.06
C GLY A 341 31.96 29.08 12.65
N GLY A 342 32.37 28.57 13.81
CA GLY A 342 31.59 27.58 14.56
C GLY A 342 30.23 28.13 15.01
N LEU A 343 30.20 29.36 15.53
CA LEU A 343 28.94 30.05 15.88
C LEU A 343 28.07 30.33 14.64
N ALA A 344 28.67 30.72 13.52
CA ALA A 344 27.95 30.95 12.26
C ALA A 344 27.26 29.66 11.77
N MET A 345 28.00 28.55 11.73
CA MET A 345 27.45 27.25 11.31
C MET A 345 26.34 26.76 12.24
N ASP A 346 26.53 26.90 13.56
CA ASP A 346 25.52 26.52 14.53
C ASP A 346 24.22 27.35 14.36
N ARG A 347 24.32 28.66 14.14
CA ARG A 347 23.18 29.52 13.79
C ARG A 347 22.48 29.02 12.51
N ASP A 348 23.24 28.76 11.45
CA ASP A 348 22.70 28.29 10.17
C ASP A 348 21.95 26.97 10.33
N VAL A 349 22.50 26.01 11.08
CA VAL A 349 21.85 24.72 11.39
C VAL A 349 20.55 24.94 12.18
N ARG A 350 20.54 25.80 13.20
CA ARG A 350 19.32 26.10 13.96
C ARG A 350 18.23 26.69 13.06
N THR A 351 18.58 27.59 12.15
CA THR A 351 17.65 28.17 11.18
C THR A 351 17.05 27.08 10.29
N LEU A 352 17.88 26.22 9.71
CA LEU A 352 17.40 25.10 8.88
C LEU A 352 16.48 24.17 9.67
N VAL A 353 16.89 23.73 10.87
CA VAL A 353 16.08 22.81 11.69
C VAL A 353 14.75 23.44 12.07
N SER A 354 14.73 24.72 12.45
CA SER A 354 13.49 25.41 12.82
C SER A 354 12.49 25.46 11.67
N HIS A 355 12.92 25.79 10.45
CA HIS A 355 12.02 25.90 9.30
C HIS A 355 11.63 24.52 8.74
N LEU A 356 12.59 23.59 8.63
CA LEU A 356 12.30 22.25 8.12
C LEU A 356 11.34 21.46 9.02
N ALA A 357 11.26 21.80 10.32
CA ALA A 357 10.30 21.21 11.24
C ALA A 357 8.85 21.71 11.03
N GLU A 358 8.67 22.81 10.28
CA GLU A 358 7.36 23.41 9.99
C GLU A 358 6.81 23.03 8.60
N LEU A 359 7.63 22.43 7.73
CA LEU A 359 7.26 21.94 6.39
C LEU A 359 6.31 20.74 6.46
#